data_AF-A0A9X7VVF5-F1
#
_entry.id   AF-A0A9X7VVF5-F1
#
_cell.length_a   1.000
_cell.length_b   1.000
_cell.length_c   1.000
_cell.angle_alpha   90.00
_cell.angle_beta   90.00
_cell.angle_gamma   90.00
#
_symmetry.space_group_name_H-M   'P 1'
#
loop_
_entity.id
_entity.type
_entity.pdbx_description
1 polymer ?
#
loop_
_entity_poly.entity_id
_entity_poly.type
_entity_poly.pdbx_seq_one_letter_code
_entity_poly.pdbx_strand_id
1 'polypeptide(L)'
;MNHPMAEAVRNMLKESFDGPANPKETWFTNNEVNSGILGALKVVSAAEASTLVHETTLAAHANHVRYNMSGTNELLKTGNYPEMDWHLS
;
A
#
# COMPACT_ATOMS: atom_id res chain seq x y z
N MET A 1 -21.80 15.40 5.68
CA MET A 1 -20.76 15.48 6.74
C MET A 1 -19.94 14.21 6.65
N ASN A 2 -18.62 14.29 6.53
CA ASN A 2 -17.77 13.11 6.63
C ASN A 2 -17.77 12.62 8.08
N HIS A 3 -18.00 11.32 8.28
CA HIS A 3 -17.91 10.71 9.60
C HIS A 3 -16.43 10.70 10.06
N PRO A 4 -16.10 11.10 11.31
CA PRO A 4 -14.70 11.20 11.77
C PRO A 4 -13.87 9.92 11.54
N MET A 5 -14.47 8.74 11.73
CA MET A 5 -13.81 7.47 11.42
C MET A 5 -13.46 7.30 9.94
N ALA A 6 -14.32 7.76 9.03
CA ALA A 6 -14.06 7.67 7.60
C ALA A 6 -12.91 8.60 7.19
N GLU A 7 -12.76 9.75 7.85
CA GLU A 7 -11.63 10.64 7.63
C GLU A 7 -10.33 10.06 8.18
N ALA A 8 -10.36 9.48 9.38
CA ALA A 8 -9.20 8.79 9.96
C ALA A 8 -8.71 7.65 9.06
N VAL A 9 -9.61 6.78 8.60
CA VAL A 9 -9.28 5.69 7.66
C VAL A 9 -8.71 6.22 6.36
N ARG A 10 -9.30 7.29 5.80
CA ARG A 10 -8.79 7.92 4.57
C ARG A 10 -7.37 8.47 4.76
N ASN A 11 -7.09 9.09 5.91
CA ASN A 11 -5.76 9.63 6.21
C ASN A 11 -4.74 8.52 6.38
N MET A 12 -5.09 7.43 7.08
CA MET A 12 -4.21 6.26 7.22
C MET A 12 -3.93 5.59 5.87
N LEU A 13 -4.94 5.43 5.00
CA LEU A 13 -4.73 4.88 3.66
C LEU A 13 -3.82 5.78 2.82
N LYS A 14 -3.99 7.10 2.85
CA LYS A 14 -3.09 8.04 2.18
C LYS A 14 -1.67 7.93 2.71
N GLU A 15 -1.50 7.86 4.03
CA GLU A 15 -0.20 7.65 4.65
C GLU A 15 0.46 6.35 4.16
N SER A 16 -0.28 5.23 4.13
CA SER A 16 0.25 3.94 3.65
C SER A 16 0.84 4.04 2.24
N PHE A 17 0.15 4.71 1.33
CA PHE A 17 0.50 4.73 -0.10
C PHE A 17 1.46 5.87 -0.47
N ASP A 18 1.11 7.09 -0.08
CA ASP A 18 1.81 8.31 -0.49
C ASP A 18 2.80 8.80 0.57
N GLY A 19 2.62 8.41 1.84
CA GLY A 19 3.27 8.99 3.01
C GLY A 19 2.39 10.04 3.70
N PRO A 20 2.81 10.54 4.88
CA PRO A 20 1.99 11.44 5.69
C PRO A 20 1.88 12.80 5.01
N ALA A 21 0.65 13.31 4.87
CA ALA A 21 0.42 14.65 4.31
C ALA A 21 1.02 15.76 5.20
N ASN A 22 1.11 15.51 6.50
CA ASN A 22 1.79 16.33 7.49
C ASN A 22 2.87 15.49 8.19
N PRO A 23 4.16 15.76 7.98
CA PRO A 23 5.27 15.07 8.65
C PRO A 23 5.20 15.04 10.19
N LYS A 24 4.42 15.92 10.82
CA LYS A 24 4.24 15.94 12.28
C LYS A 24 3.16 14.97 12.77
N GLU A 25 2.41 14.36 11.85
CA GLU A 25 1.25 13.52 12.12
C GLU A 25 1.40 12.23 11.32
N THR A 26 2.19 11.30 11.86
CA THR A 26 2.36 9.96 11.30
C THR A 26 1.79 8.92 12.25
N TRP A 27 1.19 7.87 11.69
CA TRP A 27 0.64 6.75 12.45
C TRP A 27 1.59 5.56 12.48
N PHE A 28 2.22 5.25 11.35
CA PHE A 28 3.10 4.07 11.23
C PHE A 28 4.19 4.20 10.16
N THR A 29 4.14 5.21 9.29
CA THR A 29 5.25 5.53 8.38
C THR A 29 6.24 6.50 9.02
N ASN A 30 7.43 6.62 8.43
CA ASN A 30 8.39 7.65 8.82
C ASN A 30 7.84 9.05 8.47
N ASN A 31 8.33 10.10 9.11
CA ASN A 31 7.95 11.50 8.84
C ASN A 31 8.66 12.10 7.61
N GLU A 32 9.54 11.36 6.97
CA GLU A 32 10.23 11.78 5.76
C GLU A 32 9.28 11.86 4.55
N VAL A 33 9.62 12.71 3.58
CA VAL A 33 8.91 12.79 2.30
C VAL A 33 9.03 11.44 1.58
N ASN A 34 7.96 10.98 0.93
CA ASN A 34 7.92 9.70 0.20
C ASN A 34 8.07 8.45 1.10
N SER A 35 7.70 8.53 2.39
CA SER A 35 7.78 7.40 3.32
C SER A 35 6.69 6.34 3.15
N GLY A 36 5.65 6.60 2.33
CA GLY A 36 4.66 5.61 1.94
C GLY A 36 5.22 4.57 0.94
N ILE A 37 4.50 3.46 0.74
CA ILE A 37 4.99 2.34 -0.08
C ILE A 37 5.33 2.76 -1.52
N LEU A 38 4.58 3.69 -2.13
CA LEU A 38 4.87 4.16 -3.49
C LEU A 38 6.15 4.99 -3.56
N GLY A 39 6.44 5.74 -2.50
CA GLY A 39 7.66 6.52 -2.38
C GLY A 39 8.88 5.64 -2.13
N ALA A 40 8.76 4.71 -1.17
CA ALA A 40 9.80 3.74 -0.86
C ALA A 40 10.19 2.89 -2.08
N LEU A 41 9.21 2.38 -2.83
CA LEU A 41 9.48 1.54 -4.00
C LEU A 41 10.16 2.29 -5.16
N LYS A 42 10.07 3.62 -5.24
CA LYS A 42 10.72 4.41 -6.31
C LYS A 42 12.24 4.45 -6.20
N VAL A 43 12.78 4.28 -5.00
CA VAL A 43 14.22 4.40 -4.74
C VAL A 43 14.92 3.05 -4.55
N VAL A 44 14.15 1.95 -4.52
CA VAL A 44 14.69 0.60 -4.39
C VAL A 44 14.85 -0.02 -5.78
N SER A 45 16.04 -0.56 -6.06
CA SER A 45 16.29 -1.30 -7.29
C SER A 45 15.61 -2.67 -7.30
N ALA A 46 15.41 -3.26 -8.48
CA ALA A 46 14.84 -4.61 -8.59
C ALA A 46 15.67 -5.66 -7.82
N ALA A 47 17.00 -5.54 -7.82
CA ALA A 47 17.89 -6.46 -7.10
C ALA A 47 17.71 -6.37 -5.58
N GLU A 48 17.63 -5.14 -5.05
CA GLU A 48 17.35 -4.92 -3.63
C GLU A 48 15.95 -5.42 -3.27
N ALA A 49 14.95 -5.13 -4.11
CA ALA A 49 13.58 -5.56 -3.87
C ALA A 49 13.41 -7.10 -3.89
N SER A 50 14.23 -7.81 -4.65
CA SER A 50 14.26 -9.28 -4.71
C SER A 50 15.12 -9.94 -3.64
N THR A 51 15.77 -9.17 -2.76
CA THR A 51 16.57 -9.74 -1.68
C THR A 51 15.69 -10.40 -0.62
N LEU A 52 16.06 -11.61 -0.21
CA LEU A 52 15.35 -12.36 0.82
C LEU A 52 15.63 -11.77 2.20
N VAL A 53 14.58 -11.33 2.88
CA VAL A 53 14.61 -10.82 4.26
C VAL A 53 13.50 -11.53 5.03
N HIS A 54 13.87 -12.30 6.05
CA HIS A 54 12.92 -13.08 6.86
C HIS A 54 11.93 -13.89 6.01
N GLU A 55 12.44 -14.72 5.09
CA GLU A 55 11.68 -15.66 4.24
C GLU A 55 10.79 -15.03 3.17
N THR A 56 10.78 -13.70 3.04
CA THR A 56 10.04 -13.00 1.98
C THR A 56 10.92 -11.94 1.29
N THR A 57 10.39 -11.31 0.25
CA THR A 57 11.05 -10.22 -0.48
C THR A 57 10.15 -9.00 -0.50
N LEU A 58 10.74 -7.82 -0.63
CA LEU A 58 9.96 -6.59 -0.85
C LEU A 58 9.14 -6.68 -2.13
N ALA A 59 9.68 -7.31 -3.18
CA ALA A 59 8.98 -7.55 -4.43
C ALA A 59 7.71 -8.41 -4.24
N ALA A 60 7.78 -9.48 -3.44
CA ALA A 60 6.62 -10.31 -3.11
C ALA A 60 5.57 -9.52 -2.32
N HIS A 61 5.99 -8.75 -1.31
CA HIS A 61 5.07 -7.90 -0.55
C HIS A 61 4.40 -6.83 -1.43
N ALA A 62 5.16 -6.16 -2.29
CA ALA A 62 4.63 -5.17 -3.23
C ALA A 62 3.64 -5.79 -4.23
N ASN A 63 3.92 -7.00 -4.73
CA ASN A 63 2.98 -7.71 -5.59
C ASN A 63 1.69 -8.08 -4.84
N HIS A 64 1.78 -8.52 -3.60
CA HIS A 64 0.62 -8.82 -2.77
C HIS A 64 -0.31 -7.61 -2.62
N VAL A 65 0.26 -6.44 -2.31
CA VAL A 65 -0.49 -5.18 -2.23
C VAL A 65 -1.11 -4.82 -3.59
N ARG A 66 -0.33 -4.90 -4.68
CA ARG A 66 -0.81 -4.62 -6.05
C ARG A 66 -1.97 -5.54 -6.45
N TYR A 67 -1.87 -6.83 -6.14
CA TYR A 67 -2.88 -7.82 -6.49
C TYR A 67 -4.19 -7.57 -5.73
N ASN A 68 -4.11 -7.31 -4.42
CA ASN A 68 -5.28 -6.92 -3.62
C ASN A 68 -5.97 -5.66 -4.16
N MET A 69 -5.17 -4.65 -4.55
CA MET A 69 -5.70 -3.42 -5.14
C MET A 69 -6.39 -3.66 -6.49
N SER A 70 -5.91 -4.62 -7.29
CA SER A 70 -6.56 -4.98 -8.54
C SER A 70 -7.96 -5.55 -8.31
N GLY A 71 -8.13 -6.41 -7.30
CA GLY A 71 -9.44 -6.95 -6.94
C GLY A 71 -10.38 -5.88 -6.38
N THR A 72 -9.86 -4.98 -5.55
CA THR A 72 -10.62 -3.83 -5.05
C THR A 72 -11.09 -2.93 -6.19
N ASN A 73 -10.22 -2.67 -7.18
CA ASN A 73 -10.60 -1.89 -8.35
C ASN A 73 -11.71 -2.56 -9.18
N GLU A 74 -11.71 -3.88 -9.28
CA GLU A 74 -12.79 -4.62 -9.96
C GLU A 74 -14.11 -4.49 -9.22
N LEU A 75 -14.11 -4.66 -7.90
CA LEU A 75 -15.28 -4.41 -7.05
C LEU A 75 -15.82 -3.00 -7.23
N LEU A 76 -14.95 -1.98 -7.18
CA LEU A 76 -15.36 -0.59 -7.31
C LEU A 76 -15.93 -0.25 -8.70
N LYS A 77 -15.46 -0.93 -9.76
CA LYS A 77 -15.92 -0.69 -11.14
C LYS A 77 -17.19 -1.45 -11.48
N THR A 78 -17.34 -2.66 -10.97
CA THR A 78 -18.40 -3.59 -11.39
C THR A 78 -19.50 -3.78 -10.35
N GLY A 79 -19.21 -3.46 -9.08
CA GLY A 79 -20.06 -3.77 -7.94
C GLY A 79 -19.97 -5.23 -7.47
N ASN A 80 -19.17 -6.07 -8.13
CA ASN A 80 -19.03 -7.49 -7.81
C ASN A 80 -17.68 -7.80 -7.18
N TYR A 81 -17.68 -8.64 -6.14
CA TYR A 81 -16.42 -9.16 -5.61
C TYR A 81 -15.77 -10.10 -6.62
N PRO A 82 -14.50 -9.86 -7.00
CA PRO A 82 -13.78 -10.78 -7.87
C PRO A 82 -13.44 -12.06 -7.12
N GLU A 83 -13.33 -13.16 -7.86
CA GLU A 83 -12.69 -14.36 -7.37
C GLU A 83 -11.17 -14.17 -7.41
N MET A 84 -10.54 -14.13 -6.24
CA MET A 84 -9.10 -13.88 -6.11
C MET A 84 -8.33 -15.21 -6.07
N ASP A 85 -7.41 -15.40 -7.03
CA ASP A 85 -6.42 -16.47 -7.01
C ASP A 85 -5.16 -15.99 -6.29
N TRP A 86 -5.08 -16.29 -5.00
CA TRP A 86 -3.96 -15.89 -4.14
C TRP A 86 -2.63 -16.55 -4.50
N HIS A 87 -2.60 -17.55 -5.38
CA HIS A 87 -1.34 -18.10 -5.91
C HIS A 87 -0.68 -17.17 -6.94
N LEU A 88 -1.40 -16.17 -7.46
CA LEU A 88 -0.88 -15.11 -8.32
C LEU A 88 -0.32 -13.90 -7.53
N SER A 89 -0.45 -13.95 -6.20
CA SER A 89 0.00 -12.92 -5.27
C SER A 89 1.44 -13.13 -4.81
#